data_AF-A0A6P7KL15-F1
#
_entry.id   AF-A0A6P7KL15-F1
#
_cell.length_a   1.000
_cell.length_b   1.000
_cell.length_c   1.000
_cell.angle_alpha   90.00
_cell.angle_beta   90.00
_cell.angle_gamma   90.00
#
_symmetry.space_group_name_H-M   'P 1'
#
loop_
_entity.id
_entity.type
_entity.pdbx_description
1 polymer ?
#
loop_
_entity_poly.entity_id
_entity_poly.type
_entity_poly.pdbx_seq_one_letter_code
_entity_poly.pdbx_strand_id
1 'polypeptide(L)'
;MGAGCGGGPESGERRGRGGRGGSGEREERVPNGQQVWGKRVISALVPSARSTAHPQLLTVTAICPFQGKTSILLRCLERDEPSKPTLALEYTFGRRARGHSTPKDIAHLWELGGGTSLSDLVQIPITPVSVRSLSVILILDLSKPNALWGTMERLLQATQAQLEKVFSEAQQVGAKHPKPVHPTARVLPKDFPDRELICPFPVPLLIIGSKYDLFQEFDSEMKKVVSKTMRFIAHYYAASLIFTSIKSESLMSKAKGFFSHFAFGLDRGKAVSCESNKPLIIPAGSDSFNQIGSPPLVDVDISSLHAKNPKDLWRKVYERVFPQESTSEQRELKDPAKDPQYCEPQIDAMRAQKDQELEQYKRNAAKSWKGLKLET
;
A
#
# COMPACT_ATOMS: atom_id res chain seq x y z
N MET A 1 30.48 14.02 70.57
CA MET A 1 30.44 15.46 70.30
C MET A 1 29.11 15.75 69.61
N GLY A 2 28.03 15.93 70.37
CA GLY A 2 27.38 17.23 70.69
C GLY A 2 26.00 17.23 70.00
N ALA A 3 24.88 17.03 70.70
CA ALA A 3 24.06 18.02 71.44
C ALA A 3 23.62 19.20 70.55
N GLY A 4 22.37 19.67 70.50
CA GLY A 4 21.16 19.47 71.32
C GLY A 4 19.88 19.79 70.49
N CYS A 5 18.68 19.38 70.88
CA CYS A 5 17.81 19.82 72.00
C CYS A 5 16.98 21.09 71.73
N GLY A 6 15.68 20.97 72.01
CA GLY A 6 14.73 22.05 72.33
C GLY A 6 13.73 22.35 71.22
N GLY A 7 12.41 22.36 71.41
CA GLY A 7 11.55 22.31 72.58
C GLY A 7 10.17 22.87 72.14
N GLY A 8 9.05 22.24 72.51
CA GLY A 8 7.70 22.77 72.28
C GLY A 8 7.33 23.85 73.31
N PRO A 9 6.07 23.96 73.76
CA PRO A 9 4.77 23.89 73.07
C PRO A 9 3.92 25.15 73.36
N GLU A 10 2.77 25.38 72.72
CA GLU A 10 1.67 26.12 73.38
C GLU A 10 0.30 25.90 72.75
N SER A 11 -0.67 25.77 73.64
CA SER A 11 -2.08 25.39 73.53
C SER A 11 -3.01 26.56 73.21
N GLY A 12 -4.17 26.28 72.60
CA GLY A 12 -5.24 27.27 72.44
C GLY A 12 -6.59 26.65 72.10
N GLU A 13 -7.25 26.05 73.10
CA GLU A 13 -8.66 25.67 73.06
C GLU A 13 -9.54 26.91 73.32
N ARG A 14 -10.57 27.17 72.49
CA ARG A 14 -11.75 27.95 72.90
C ARG A 14 -13.02 27.44 72.24
N ARG A 15 -13.95 27.01 73.11
CA ARG A 15 -15.36 26.69 72.83
C ARG A 15 -16.17 27.97 72.61
N GLY A 16 -17.21 27.89 71.77
CA GLY A 16 -18.31 28.86 71.70
C GLY A 16 -19.59 28.20 71.15
N ARG A 17 -20.69 28.29 71.91
CA ARG A 17 -22.01 27.66 71.72
C ARG A 17 -22.98 28.50 70.86
N GLY A 18 -23.98 27.81 70.29
CA GLY A 18 -25.33 28.33 69.94
C GLY A 18 -25.47 28.81 68.49
N GLY A 19 -26.55 28.56 67.74
CA GLY A 19 -27.85 27.92 67.97
C GLY A 19 -28.77 28.23 66.77
N ARG A 20 -29.84 27.43 66.62
CA ARG A 20 -31.10 27.67 65.88
C ARG A 20 -31.10 27.75 64.33
N GLY A 21 -31.73 26.73 63.74
CA GLY A 21 -32.98 26.85 62.95
C GLY A 21 -33.02 27.80 61.75
N GLY A 22 -33.11 27.22 60.55
CA GLY A 22 -33.49 27.92 59.32
C GLY A 22 -33.72 26.93 58.18
N SER A 23 -34.98 26.57 57.98
CA SER A 23 -35.51 25.86 56.82
C SER A 23 -35.23 26.64 55.53
N GLY A 24 -34.50 26.04 54.60
CA GLY A 24 -34.34 26.52 53.23
C GLY A 24 -34.34 25.32 52.30
N GLU A 25 -35.44 25.13 51.59
CA GLU A 25 -35.64 24.11 50.57
C GLU A 25 -34.46 24.14 49.58
N ARG A 26 -33.71 23.04 49.51
CA ARG A 26 -32.70 22.85 48.48
C ARG A 26 -33.41 22.20 47.30
N GLU A 27 -33.92 23.04 46.41
CA GLU A 27 -34.45 22.64 45.11
C GLU A 27 -33.33 21.91 44.34
N GLU A 28 -33.39 20.58 44.37
CA GLU A 28 -32.45 19.71 43.67
C GLU A 28 -32.80 19.77 42.17
N ARG A 29 -32.20 20.75 41.46
CA ARG A 29 -32.27 20.80 40.00
C ARG A 29 -31.63 19.54 39.42
N VAL A 30 -32.45 18.54 39.12
CA VAL A 30 -32.10 17.41 38.28
C VAL A 30 -31.62 17.97 36.94
N PRO A 31 -30.35 17.78 36.54
CA PRO A 31 -29.88 18.32 35.28
C PRO A 31 -30.61 17.59 34.16
N ASN A 32 -31.35 18.37 33.36
CA ASN A 32 -32.15 17.88 32.24
C ASN A 32 -31.27 16.99 31.35
N GLY A 33 -31.63 15.71 31.22
CA GLY A 33 -30.79 14.68 30.58
C GLY A 33 -30.34 15.06 29.16
N GLN A 34 -31.18 15.80 28.43
CA GLN A 34 -30.84 16.36 27.11
C GLN A 34 -29.65 17.32 27.13
N GLN A 35 -29.45 18.09 28.19
CA GLN A 35 -28.33 19.04 28.31
C GLN A 35 -27.01 18.34 28.66
N VAL A 36 -27.08 17.23 29.41
CA VAL A 36 -25.92 16.38 29.71
C VAL A 36 -25.50 15.59 28.47
N TRP A 37 -26.47 15.05 27.72
CA TRP A 37 -26.23 14.42 26.43
C TRP A 37 -25.70 15.42 25.41
N GLY A 38 -26.28 16.61 25.31
CA GLY A 38 -25.79 17.69 24.45
C GLY A 38 -24.34 18.06 24.77
N LYS A 39 -23.98 18.23 26.04
CA LYS A 39 -22.60 18.51 26.46
C LYS A 39 -21.64 17.34 26.19
N ARG A 40 -22.09 16.09 26.34
CA ARG A 40 -21.28 14.89 26.02
C ARG A 40 -21.08 14.69 24.53
N VAL A 41 -22.11 14.93 23.73
CA VAL A 41 -22.06 14.88 22.26
C VAL A 41 -21.19 16.00 21.73
N ILE A 42 -21.33 17.22 22.25
CA ILE A 42 -20.43 18.34 21.92
C ILE A 42 -19.00 18.04 22.38
N SER A 43 -18.79 17.45 23.56
CA SER A 43 -17.47 16.98 24.01
C SER A 43 -16.90 15.83 23.17
N ALA A 44 -17.73 15.03 22.51
CA ALA A 44 -17.30 13.97 21.60
C ALA A 44 -17.05 14.49 20.16
N LEU A 45 -17.76 15.56 19.77
CA LEU A 45 -17.63 16.23 18.47
C LEU A 45 -16.55 17.31 18.45
N VAL A 46 -16.20 17.90 19.60
CA VAL A 46 -15.06 18.79 19.78
C VAL A 46 -13.83 17.92 20.05
N PRO A 47 -12.85 17.83 19.13
CA PRO A 47 -11.64 17.06 19.38
C PRO A 47 -10.93 17.67 20.59
N SER A 48 -10.76 16.89 21.65
CA SER A 48 -9.89 17.26 22.77
C SER A 48 -8.51 17.52 22.19
N ALA A 49 -7.95 18.72 22.41
CA ALA A 49 -6.62 19.12 21.97
C ALA A 49 -5.47 18.37 22.69
N ARG A 50 -5.75 17.17 23.21
CA ARG A 50 -4.72 16.19 23.56
C ARG A 50 -4.43 15.40 22.30
N SER A 51 -3.17 15.42 21.87
CA SER A 51 -2.64 14.60 20.77
C SER A 51 -2.86 13.11 21.05
N THR A 52 -4.06 12.61 20.83
CA THR A 52 -4.32 11.19 20.63
C THR A 52 -4.00 10.93 19.18
N ALA A 53 -2.80 10.40 18.92
CA ALA A 53 -2.41 9.94 17.60
C ALA A 53 -3.52 9.01 17.07
N HIS A 54 -4.30 9.50 16.11
CA HIS A 54 -5.20 8.63 15.36
C HIS A 54 -4.32 7.54 14.72
N PRO A 55 -4.74 6.26 14.77
CA PRO A 55 -4.00 5.21 14.09
C PRO A 55 -3.83 5.65 12.64
N GLN A 56 -2.59 5.76 12.17
CA GLN A 56 -2.32 6.11 10.79
C GLN A 56 -2.82 4.93 9.95
N LEU A 57 -4.01 5.08 9.38
CA LEU A 57 -4.61 4.09 8.52
C LEU A 57 -3.84 4.11 7.20
N LEU A 58 -2.79 3.31 7.10
CA LEU A 58 -1.89 3.33 5.96
C LEU A 58 -2.21 2.13 5.08
N THR A 59 -2.67 2.42 3.86
CA THR A 59 -3.04 1.40 2.89
C THR A 59 -1.83 1.14 2.00
N VAL A 60 -1.35 -0.09 1.99
CA VAL A 60 -0.27 -0.54 1.13
C VAL A 60 -0.89 -1.44 0.06
N THR A 61 -0.94 -0.97 -1.18
CA THR A 61 -1.36 -1.82 -2.29
C THR A 61 -0.11 -2.43 -2.92
N ALA A 62 0.06 -3.74 -2.72
CA ALA A 62 1.12 -4.52 -3.33
C ALA A 62 0.63 -5.09 -4.67
N ILE A 63 1.18 -4.59 -5.76
CA ILE A 63 0.80 -5.00 -7.11
C ILE A 63 1.95 -5.80 -7.69
N CYS A 64 1.67 -7.01 -8.15
CA CYS A 64 2.61 -7.78 -8.97
C CYS A 64 1.83 -8.84 -9.74
N PRO A 65 2.39 -9.48 -10.78
CA PRO A 65 1.74 -10.60 -11.47
C PRO A 65 2.33 -11.99 -11.20
N PHE A 66 3.48 -12.11 -10.51
CA PHE A 66 4.27 -13.36 -10.46
C PHE A 66 4.18 -14.18 -9.16
N GLN A 67 4.40 -15.49 -9.21
CA GLN A 67 4.42 -16.33 -8.00
C GLN A 67 5.55 -15.90 -7.04
N GLY A 68 5.26 -15.86 -5.73
CA GLY A 68 6.23 -15.56 -4.66
C GLY A 68 6.08 -14.19 -3.97
N LYS A 69 5.16 -13.33 -4.40
CA LYS A 69 4.89 -12.03 -3.73
C LYS A 69 4.37 -12.24 -2.31
N THR A 70 3.38 -13.13 -2.16
CA THR A 70 2.77 -13.47 -0.89
C THR A 70 3.84 -13.89 0.11
N SER A 71 4.83 -14.67 -0.32
CA SER A 71 5.98 -15.06 0.50
C SER A 71 6.82 -13.85 0.95
N ILE A 72 7.09 -12.88 0.05
CA ILE A 72 7.81 -11.65 0.42
C ILE A 72 6.99 -10.81 1.40
N LEU A 73 5.68 -10.63 1.15
CA LEU A 73 4.79 -9.85 1.99
C LEU A 73 4.63 -10.47 3.38
N LEU A 74 4.37 -11.78 3.46
CA LEU A 74 4.28 -12.52 4.73
C LEU A 74 5.57 -12.40 5.54
N ARG A 75 6.73 -12.52 4.89
CA ARG A 75 8.02 -12.34 5.56
C ARG A 75 8.25 -10.91 6.04
N CYS A 76 7.80 -9.90 5.28
CA CYS A 76 7.80 -8.50 5.70
C CYS A 76 6.85 -8.23 6.89
N LEU A 77 5.77 -9.00 7.00
CA LEU A 77 4.83 -8.97 8.13
C LEU A 77 5.23 -9.89 9.29
N GLU A 78 6.34 -10.61 9.19
CA GLU A 78 6.80 -11.60 10.18
C GLU A 78 5.75 -12.69 10.47
N ARG A 79 5.05 -13.13 9.43
CA ARG A 79 4.09 -14.24 9.48
C ARG A 79 4.71 -15.49 8.88
N ASP A 80 4.73 -16.57 9.65
CA ASP A 80 5.21 -17.90 9.24
C ASP A 80 4.05 -18.75 8.70
N GLU A 81 3.30 -18.21 7.74
CA GLU A 81 2.22 -18.91 7.05
C GLU A 81 2.69 -19.40 5.68
N PRO A 82 2.24 -20.58 5.22
CA PRO A 82 2.58 -21.06 3.87
C PRO A 82 1.95 -20.12 2.83
N SER A 83 2.76 -19.61 1.90
CA SER A 83 2.29 -18.72 0.84
C SER A 83 1.36 -19.47 -0.11
N LYS A 84 0.14 -18.99 -0.25
CA LYS A 84 -0.85 -19.50 -1.19
C LYS A 84 -0.82 -18.67 -2.49
N PRO A 85 -1.11 -19.27 -3.67
CA PRO A 85 -1.20 -18.49 -4.90
C PRO A 85 -2.39 -17.52 -4.87
N THR A 86 -2.14 -16.23 -5.03
CA THR A 86 -3.21 -15.22 -5.09
C THR A 86 -4.00 -15.31 -6.40
N LEU A 87 -5.30 -15.54 -6.31
CA LEU A 87 -6.19 -15.70 -7.47
C LEU A 87 -6.63 -14.36 -8.09
N ALA A 88 -6.96 -13.36 -7.27
CA ALA A 88 -7.53 -12.11 -7.75
C ALA A 88 -7.07 -10.91 -6.92
N LEU A 89 -7.76 -10.57 -5.84
CA LEU A 89 -7.35 -9.52 -4.91
C LEU A 89 -7.45 -10.08 -3.49
N GLU A 90 -6.32 -10.12 -2.79
CA GLU A 90 -6.23 -10.69 -1.46
C GLU A 90 -5.95 -9.60 -0.43
N TYR A 91 -6.71 -9.61 0.65
CA TYR A 91 -6.58 -8.66 1.73
C TYR A 91 -5.83 -9.30 2.89
N THR A 92 -4.79 -8.62 3.36
CA THR A 92 -4.05 -8.97 4.57
C THR A 92 -3.86 -7.70 5.40
N PHE A 93 -3.64 -7.81 6.70
CA PHE A 93 -3.25 -6.65 7.51
C PHE A 93 -2.05 -6.97 8.39
N GLY A 94 -1.21 -5.96 8.60
CA GLY A 94 -0.12 -5.97 9.56
C GLY A 94 -0.48 -5.14 10.78
N ARG A 95 -0.02 -5.54 11.96
CA ARG A 95 -0.15 -4.74 13.18
C ARG A 95 1.22 -4.50 13.77
N ARG A 96 1.54 -3.25 14.11
CA ARG A 96 2.76 -2.90 14.83
C ARG A 96 2.42 -2.17 16.12
N ALA A 97 2.96 -2.64 17.24
CA ALA A 97 2.85 -1.95 18.51
C ALA A 97 3.88 -0.82 18.60
N ARG A 98 3.48 0.35 19.09
CA ARG A 98 4.37 1.48 19.41
C ARG A 98 4.70 1.50 20.92
N GLY A 99 5.26 0.40 21.43
CA GLY A 99 5.58 0.26 22.86
C GLY A 99 4.42 -0.28 23.72
N HIS A 100 4.55 -0.17 25.04
CA HIS A 100 3.77 -0.95 26.02
C HIS A 100 2.29 -0.52 26.21
N SER A 101 1.86 0.67 25.76
CA SER A 101 0.48 1.14 26.00
C SER A 101 -0.16 1.99 24.88
N THR A 102 0.48 2.12 23.72
CA THR A 102 -0.09 2.89 22.61
C THR A 102 -0.99 2.02 21.72
N PRO A 103 -2.00 2.61 21.05
CA PRO A 103 -2.75 1.91 20.01
C PRO A 103 -1.78 1.32 18.97
N LYS A 104 -2.08 0.10 18.50
CA LYS A 104 -1.30 -0.58 17.46
C LYS A 104 -1.60 0.09 16.12
N ASP A 105 -0.56 0.43 15.37
CA ASP A 105 -0.71 0.87 13.99
C ASP A 105 -1.12 -0.33 13.13
N ILE A 106 -2.10 -0.10 12.26
CA ILE A 106 -2.62 -1.13 11.35
C ILE A 106 -2.29 -0.72 9.93
N ALA A 107 -1.57 -1.58 9.22
CA ALA A 107 -1.33 -1.45 7.80
C ALA A 107 -2.29 -2.40 7.06
N HIS A 108 -3.10 -1.85 6.16
CA HIS A 108 -3.98 -2.63 5.30
C HIS A 108 -3.24 -2.98 4.01
N LEU A 109 -3.04 -4.25 3.73
CA LEU A 109 -2.34 -4.74 2.55
C LEU A 109 -3.35 -5.33 1.57
N TRP A 110 -3.24 -4.89 0.33
CA TRP A 110 -4.00 -5.45 -0.78
C TRP A 110 -3.02 -6.03 -1.79
N GLU A 111 -3.07 -7.34 -2.00
CA GLU A 111 -2.23 -8.05 -2.96
C GLU A 111 -3.03 -8.37 -4.22
N LEU A 112 -2.55 -7.90 -5.37
CA LEU A 112 -3.12 -8.28 -6.67
C LEU A 112 -2.50 -9.58 -7.20
N GLY A 113 -3.35 -10.56 -7.49
CA GLY A 113 -3.07 -11.81 -8.19
C GLY A 113 -3.56 -11.81 -9.64
N GLY A 114 -3.32 -12.91 -10.36
CA GLY A 114 -3.87 -13.09 -11.71
C GLY A 114 -3.21 -12.28 -12.84
N GLY A 115 -1.95 -11.88 -12.70
CA GLY A 115 -1.21 -11.29 -13.80
C GLY A 115 -1.47 -9.79 -14.01
N THR A 116 -1.40 -9.33 -15.25
CA THR A 116 -1.81 -7.98 -15.67
C THR A 116 -3.29 -7.88 -16.02
N SER A 117 -3.98 -9.02 -16.16
CA SER A 117 -5.37 -9.12 -16.64
C SER A 117 -6.40 -8.61 -15.63
N LEU A 118 -6.09 -8.66 -14.34
CA LEU A 118 -6.97 -8.19 -13.26
C LEU A 118 -6.57 -6.80 -12.74
N SER A 119 -5.87 -6.01 -13.56
CA SER A 119 -5.41 -4.67 -13.18
C SER A 119 -6.57 -3.72 -12.80
N ASP A 120 -7.78 -3.96 -13.28
CA ASP A 120 -8.98 -3.22 -12.91
C ASP A 120 -9.34 -3.34 -11.41
N LEU A 121 -8.95 -4.43 -10.74
CA LEU A 121 -9.21 -4.62 -9.31
C LEU A 121 -8.45 -3.64 -8.42
N VAL A 122 -7.45 -2.92 -8.96
CA VAL A 122 -6.73 -1.85 -8.26
C VAL A 122 -7.66 -0.70 -7.85
N GLN A 123 -8.82 -0.57 -8.47
CA GLN A 123 -9.84 0.42 -8.08
C GLN A 123 -10.47 0.16 -6.71
N ILE A 124 -10.43 -1.08 -6.20
CA ILE A 124 -11.05 -1.46 -4.92
C ILE A 124 -10.33 -0.82 -3.73
N PRO A 125 -8.99 -0.95 -3.58
CA PRO A 125 -8.27 -0.35 -2.46
C PRO A 125 -8.00 1.16 -2.59
N ILE A 126 -8.03 1.70 -3.81
CA ILE A 126 -7.76 3.12 -4.08
C ILE A 126 -9.08 3.89 -4.04
N THR A 127 -9.31 4.59 -2.94
CA THR A 127 -10.52 5.37 -2.70
C THR A 127 -10.18 6.83 -2.36
N PRO A 128 -11.11 7.79 -2.50
CA PRO A 128 -10.87 9.18 -2.14
C PRO A 128 -10.42 9.39 -0.69
N VAL A 129 -10.78 8.46 0.21
CA VAL A 129 -10.39 8.49 1.62
C VAL A 129 -9.00 7.87 1.82
N SER A 130 -8.73 6.71 1.20
CA SER A 130 -7.46 5.99 1.38
C SER A 130 -6.28 6.62 0.63
N VAL A 131 -6.53 7.40 -0.44
CA VAL A 131 -5.47 7.97 -1.29
C VAL A 131 -4.45 8.84 -0.54
N ARG A 132 -4.86 9.51 0.55
CA ARG A 132 -3.98 10.39 1.34
C ARG A 132 -2.91 9.63 2.12
N SER A 133 -3.17 8.38 2.44
CA SER A 133 -2.31 7.48 3.20
C SER A 133 -1.99 6.20 2.41
N LEU A 134 -2.16 6.25 1.09
CA LEU A 134 -1.85 5.15 0.19
C LEU A 134 -0.35 5.13 -0.11
N SER A 135 0.23 3.94 -0.09
CA SER A 135 1.55 3.64 -0.64
C SER A 135 1.43 2.46 -1.60
N VAL A 136 2.17 2.50 -2.70
CA VAL A 136 2.16 1.43 -3.71
C VAL A 136 3.48 0.69 -3.67
N ILE A 137 3.41 -0.63 -3.61
CA ILE A 137 4.58 -1.51 -3.73
C ILE A 137 4.43 -2.32 -5.00
N LEU A 138 5.33 -2.12 -5.95
CA LEU A 138 5.41 -2.90 -7.17
C LEU A 138 6.48 -3.98 -7.02
N ILE A 139 6.08 -5.25 -7.01
CA ILE A 139 7.03 -6.37 -7.02
C ILE A 139 7.21 -6.84 -8.47
N LEU A 140 8.44 -7.03 -8.91
CA LEU A 140 8.79 -7.48 -10.26
C LEU A 140 9.67 -8.73 -10.18
N ASP A 141 9.51 -9.65 -11.12
CA ASP A 141 10.31 -10.86 -11.18
C ASP A 141 11.56 -10.62 -12.04
N LEU A 142 12.74 -10.65 -11.41
CA LEU A 142 14.01 -10.45 -12.12
C LEU A 142 14.44 -11.69 -12.91
N SER A 143 13.83 -12.86 -12.67
CA SER A 143 14.19 -14.09 -13.40
C SER A 143 13.68 -14.10 -14.84
N LYS A 144 12.74 -13.21 -15.20
CA LYS A 144 12.15 -13.10 -16.54
C LYS A 144 12.24 -11.65 -17.05
N PRO A 145 13.43 -11.17 -17.46
CA PRO A 145 13.60 -9.79 -17.92
C PRO A 145 12.71 -9.44 -19.12
N ASN A 146 12.45 -10.38 -20.03
CA ASN A 146 11.57 -10.19 -21.20
C ASN A 146 10.15 -9.73 -20.84
N ALA A 147 9.59 -10.24 -19.75
CA ALA A 147 8.24 -9.88 -19.30
C ALA A 147 8.21 -8.67 -18.34
N LEU A 148 9.38 -8.23 -17.87
CA LEU A 148 9.52 -7.27 -16.77
C LEU A 148 8.98 -5.89 -17.17
N TRP A 149 9.43 -5.35 -18.31
CA TRP A 149 9.01 -4.02 -18.76
C TRP A 149 7.51 -3.94 -19.02
N GLY A 150 6.97 -4.82 -19.85
CA GLY A 150 5.55 -4.83 -20.21
C GLY A 150 4.63 -5.07 -19.01
N THR A 151 5.08 -5.86 -18.04
CA THR A 151 4.39 -6.03 -16.76
C THR A 151 4.34 -4.72 -15.98
N MET A 152 5.51 -4.13 -15.72
CA MET A 152 5.65 -2.93 -14.92
C MET A 152 4.86 -1.77 -15.52
N GLU A 153 4.97 -1.57 -16.83
CA GLU A 153 4.27 -0.52 -17.55
C GLU A 153 2.76 -0.63 -17.41
N ARG A 154 2.18 -1.81 -17.68
CA ARG A 154 0.73 -2.04 -17.54
C ARG A 154 0.23 -1.78 -16.13
N LEU A 155 0.93 -2.29 -15.11
CA LEU A 155 0.52 -2.15 -13.72
C LEU A 155 0.62 -0.70 -13.22
N LEU A 156 1.70 0.01 -13.57
CA LEU A 156 1.86 1.41 -13.22
C LEU A 156 0.81 2.28 -13.91
N GLN A 157 0.55 2.05 -15.20
CA GLN A 157 -0.48 2.78 -15.96
C GLN A 157 -1.88 2.57 -15.37
N ALA A 158 -2.27 1.34 -15.08
CA ALA A 158 -3.56 1.05 -14.46
C ALA A 158 -3.71 1.74 -13.09
N THR A 159 -2.65 1.72 -12.28
CA THR A 159 -2.64 2.39 -10.97
C THR A 159 -2.71 3.91 -11.11
N GLN A 160 -1.97 4.50 -12.06
CA GLN A 160 -1.99 5.94 -12.33
C GLN A 160 -3.37 6.41 -12.77
N ALA A 161 -4.00 5.70 -13.71
CA ALA A 161 -5.35 6.03 -14.19
C ALA A 161 -6.38 6.05 -13.05
N GLN A 162 -6.31 5.07 -12.14
CA GLN A 162 -7.19 5.04 -10.96
C GLN A 162 -6.88 6.16 -9.96
N LEU A 163 -5.59 6.47 -9.75
CA LEU A 163 -5.20 7.59 -8.88
C LEU A 163 -5.70 8.93 -9.43
N GLU A 164 -5.52 9.20 -10.73
CA GLU A 164 -5.98 10.44 -11.37
C GLU A 164 -7.49 10.61 -11.25
N LYS A 165 -8.25 9.53 -11.47
CA LYS A 165 -9.70 9.50 -11.27
C LYS A 165 -10.06 9.86 -9.83
N VAL A 166 -9.45 9.19 -8.85
CA VAL A 166 -9.72 9.38 -7.42
C VAL A 166 -9.29 10.76 -6.93
N PHE A 167 -8.19 11.32 -7.43
CA PHE A 167 -7.78 12.70 -7.12
C PHE A 167 -8.76 13.73 -7.66
N SER A 168 -9.28 13.50 -8.88
CA SER A 168 -10.30 14.36 -9.48
C SER A 168 -11.60 14.34 -8.67
N GLU A 169 -12.03 13.16 -8.21
CA GLU A 169 -13.21 12.99 -7.34
C GLU A 169 -13.01 13.62 -5.95
N ALA A 170 -11.83 13.44 -5.35
CA ALA A 170 -11.50 13.97 -4.03
C ALA A 170 -11.47 15.50 -3.99
N GLN A 171 -11.13 16.17 -5.10
CA GLN A 171 -11.17 17.63 -5.21
C GLN A 171 -12.60 18.17 -5.20
N GLN A 172 -13.57 17.45 -5.77
CA GLN A 172 -14.97 17.89 -5.83
C GLN A 172 -15.68 17.83 -4.47
N VAL A 173 -15.32 16.86 -3.62
CA VAL A 173 -15.93 16.68 -2.28
C VAL A 173 -15.38 17.68 -1.25
N GLY A 174 -14.21 18.29 -1.51
CA GLY A 174 -13.46 19.15 -0.58
C GLY A 174 -13.80 20.65 -0.57
N ALA A 175 -14.87 21.10 -1.24
CA ALA A 175 -15.19 22.51 -1.52
C ALA A 175 -15.43 23.45 -0.30
N LYS A 176 -15.21 23.01 0.95
CA LYS A 176 -15.30 23.89 2.14
C LYS A 176 -13.96 24.20 2.82
N HIS A 177 -12.87 23.51 2.48
CA HIS A 177 -11.51 23.91 2.88
C HIS A 177 -10.50 23.42 1.84
N PRO A 178 -10.03 24.29 0.92
CA PRO A 178 -9.03 23.93 -0.06
C PRO A 178 -7.66 23.97 0.63
N LYS A 179 -7.38 23.02 1.52
CA LYS A 179 -5.98 22.64 1.70
C LYS A 179 -5.62 21.88 0.43
N PRO A 180 -4.66 22.34 -0.38
CA PRO A 180 -4.26 21.61 -1.56
C PRO A 180 -3.92 20.21 -1.07
N VAL A 181 -4.68 19.22 -1.58
CA VAL A 181 -4.24 17.82 -1.56
C VAL A 181 -3.07 17.81 -2.53
N HIS A 182 -1.94 18.39 -2.11
CA HIS A 182 -0.69 18.07 -2.72
C HIS A 182 -0.57 16.57 -2.51
N PRO A 183 -0.45 15.79 -3.60
CA PRO A 183 -0.16 14.40 -3.47
C PRO A 183 1.06 14.33 -2.54
N THR A 184 1.06 13.42 -1.59
CA THR A 184 2.26 13.04 -0.83
C THR A 184 3.33 12.41 -1.75
N ALA A 185 3.38 12.80 -3.03
CA ALA A 185 4.60 12.87 -3.80
C ALA A 185 5.62 13.59 -2.92
N ARG A 186 6.60 12.83 -2.43
CA ARG A 186 7.72 13.40 -1.70
C ARG A 186 8.28 14.49 -2.59
N VAL A 187 8.17 15.71 -2.10
CA VAL A 187 8.74 16.90 -2.72
C VAL A 187 10.23 16.62 -2.78
N LEU A 188 10.68 16.12 -3.93
CA LEU A 188 12.10 16.14 -4.25
C LEU A 188 12.56 17.58 -4.03
N PRO A 189 13.74 17.80 -3.43
CA PRO A 189 14.25 19.14 -3.17
C PRO A 189 14.08 20.04 -4.39
N LYS A 190 13.73 21.32 -4.20
CA LYS A 190 13.45 22.22 -5.33
C LYS A 190 14.63 22.34 -6.29
N ASP A 191 15.84 22.12 -5.79
CA ASP A 191 17.13 22.17 -6.49
C ASP A 191 17.56 20.83 -7.10
N PHE A 192 16.62 19.88 -7.27
CA PHE A 192 16.95 18.58 -7.80
C PHE A 192 17.33 18.67 -9.30
N PRO A 193 18.52 18.18 -9.71
CA PRO A 193 19.11 18.44 -11.03
C PRO A 193 18.28 17.89 -12.22
N ASP A 194 17.38 16.94 -11.96
CA ASP A 194 16.61 16.23 -12.98
C ASP A 194 15.11 16.54 -12.95
N ARG A 195 14.69 17.59 -12.23
CA ARG A 195 13.28 17.84 -11.91
C ARG A 195 12.35 17.97 -13.13
N GLU A 196 12.86 18.45 -14.26
CA GLU A 196 12.09 18.63 -15.50
C GLU A 196 11.94 17.34 -16.32
N LEU A 197 12.78 16.34 -16.07
CA LEU A 197 12.84 15.08 -16.82
C LEU A 197 12.19 13.90 -16.09
N ILE A 198 11.87 14.07 -14.81
CA ILE A 198 11.17 13.08 -13.99
C ILE A 198 9.65 13.28 -14.07
N CYS A 199 8.91 12.19 -13.90
CA CYS A 199 7.46 12.18 -13.75
C CYS A 199 7.10 11.50 -12.42
N PRO A 200 7.14 12.22 -11.29
CA PRO A 200 6.93 11.65 -9.97
C PRO A 200 5.60 10.91 -9.86
N PHE A 201 5.60 9.73 -9.23
CA PHE A 201 4.38 9.00 -8.98
C PHE A 201 3.49 9.76 -7.98
N PRO A 202 2.16 9.84 -8.17
CA PRO A 202 1.29 10.65 -7.30
C PRO A 202 1.28 10.22 -5.82
N VAL A 203 1.63 8.97 -5.53
CA VAL A 203 1.73 8.42 -4.18
C VAL A 203 3.13 7.79 -3.98
N PRO A 204 3.59 7.56 -2.74
CA PRO A 204 4.85 6.86 -2.51
C PRO A 204 4.89 5.50 -3.23
N LEU A 205 5.91 5.30 -4.06
CA LEU A 205 6.14 4.07 -4.82
C LEU A 205 7.43 3.37 -4.36
N LEU A 206 7.34 2.08 -4.07
CA LEU A 206 8.46 1.17 -3.84
C LEU A 206 8.47 0.10 -4.92
N ILE A 207 9.58 -0.03 -5.63
CA ILE A 207 9.81 -1.06 -6.64
C ILE A 207 10.71 -2.13 -6.01
N ILE A 208 10.26 -3.38 -6.00
CA ILE A 208 11.00 -4.53 -5.47
C ILE A 208 11.30 -5.49 -6.62
N GLY A 209 12.58 -5.67 -6.94
CA GLY A 209 13.04 -6.75 -7.80
C GLY A 209 13.19 -8.04 -6.98
N SER A 210 12.33 -9.02 -7.22
CA SER A 210 12.36 -10.33 -6.57
C SER A 210 13.24 -11.33 -7.33
N LYS A 211 13.53 -12.48 -6.70
CA LYS A 211 14.37 -13.56 -7.24
C LYS A 211 15.77 -13.11 -7.67
N TYR A 212 16.37 -12.22 -6.88
CA TYR A 212 17.75 -11.75 -7.12
C TYR A 212 18.78 -12.90 -7.17
N ASP A 213 18.50 -14.01 -6.48
CA ASP A 213 19.31 -15.23 -6.50
C ASP A 213 19.42 -15.89 -7.87
N LEU A 214 18.40 -15.75 -8.72
CA LEU A 214 18.45 -16.18 -10.11
C LEU A 214 19.08 -15.10 -10.98
N PHE A 215 18.75 -13.84 -10.72
CA PHE A 215 19.28 -12.71 -11.49
C PHE A 215 20.80 -12.54 -11.39
N GLN A 216 21.41 -12.85 -10.24
CA GLN A 216 22.87 -12.75 -10.07
C GLN A 216 23.65 -13.69 -11.01
N GLU A 217 23.03 -14.79 -11.46
CA GLU A 217 23.61 -15.79 -12.36
C GLU A 217 23.58 -15.36 -13.83
N PHE A 218 22.85 -14.31 -14.19
CA PHE A 218 22.79 -13.79 -15.56
C PHE A 218 24.13 -13.17 -15.99
N ASP A 219 24.31 -13.03 -17.31
CA ASP A 219 25.47 -12.38 -17.90
C ASP A 219 25.65 -10.94 -17.41
N SER A 220 26.90 -10.50 -17.28
CA SER A 220 27.22 -9.16 -16.78
C SER A 220 26.58 -8.04 -17.62
N GLU A 221 26.50 -8.23 -18.94
CA GLU A 221 25.87 -7.30 -19.86
C GLU A 221 24.36 -7.20 -19.62
N MET A 222 23.66 -8.34 -19.54
CA MET A 222 22.23 -8.41 -19.24
C MET A 222 21.93 -7.77 -17.87
N LYS A 223 22.74 -8.07 -16.85
CA LYS A 223 22.62 -7.48 -15.52
C LYS A 223 22.79 -5.98 -15.55
N LYS A 224 23.73 -5.46 -16.33
CA LYS A 224 23.97 -4.02 -16.49
C LYS A 224 22.79 -3.32 -17.14
N VAL A 225 22.21 -3.91 -18.19
CA VAL A 225 21.00 -3.38 -18.86
C VAL A 225 19.83 -3.33 -17.89
N VAL A 226 19.48 -4.46 -17.26
CA VAL A 226 18.36 -4.52 -16.30
C VAL A 226 18.58 -3.56 -15.13
N SER A 227 19.77 -3.56 -14.53
CA SER A 227 20.08 -2.70 -13.39
C SER A 227 19.94 -1.22 -13.74
N LYS A 228 20.52 -0.78 -14.85
CA LYS A 228 20.43 0.63 -15.28
C LYS A 228 19.00 1.03 -15.64
N THR A 229 18.27 0.16 -16.35
CA THR A 229 16.86 0.43 -16.69
C THR A 229 16.02 0.55 -15.44
N MET A 230 16.16 -0.37 -14.48
CA MET A 230 15.44 -0.31 -13.21
C MET A 230 15.76 0.94 -12.40
N ARG A 231 17.03 1.37 -12.38
CA ARG A 231 17.46 2.63 -11.76
C ARG A 231 16.83 3.84 -12.42
N PHE A 232 16.86 3.90 -13.75
CA PHE A 232 16.22 4.95 -14.53
C PHE A 232 14.72 5.05 -14.20
N ILE A 233 14.01 3.92 -14.21
CA ILE A 233 12.57 3.91 -13.93
C ILE A 233 12.26 4.36 -12.50
N ALA A 234 13.02 3.85 -11.53
CA ALA A 234 12.84 4.23 -10.13
C ALA A 234 13.05 5.74 -9.96
N HIS A 235 14.09 6.29 -10.58
CA HIS A 235 14.37 7.72 -10.56
C HIS A 235 13.29 8.54 -11.28
N TYR A 236 12.88 8.10 -12.47
CA TYR A 236 11.85 8.74 -13.28
C TYR A 236 10.53 8.88 -12.52
N TYR A 237 10.11 7.86 -11.76
CA TYR A 237 8.89 7.91 -10.93
C TYR A 237 9.11 8.44 -9.50
N ALA A 238 10.30 8.92 -9.16
CA ALA A 238 10.69 9.28 -7.79
C ALA A 238 10.43 8.16 -6.76
N ALA A 239 10.57 6.91 -7.19
CA ALA A 239 10.35 5.71 -6.41
C ALA A 239 11.62 5.23 -5.69
N SER A 240 11.45 4.40 -4.66
CA SER A 240 12.57 3.63 -4.10
C SER A 240 12.70 2.29 -4.82
N LEU A 241 13.92 1.79 -5.00
CA LEU A 241 14.20 0.51 -5.64
C LEU A 241 14.99 -0.41 -4.71
N ILE A 242 14.58 -1.67 -4.61
CA ILE A 242 15.34 -2.69 -3.89
C ILE A 242 15.31 -4.03 -4.61
N PHE A 243 16.47 -4.68 -4.74
CA PHE A 243 16.56 -6.07 -5.16
C PHE A 243 16.62 -6.99 -3.94
N THR A 244 15.78 -8.02 -3.94
CA THR A 244 15.66 -8.98 -2.85
C THR A 244 15.54 -10.41 -3.36
N SER A 245 15.89 -11.36 -2.50
CA SER A 245 15.65 -12.77 -2.70
C SER A 245 15.15 -13.36 -1.39
N ILE A 246 14.10 -14.19 -1.47
CA ILE A 246 13.54 -14.91 -0.31
C ILE A 246 14.59 -15.83 0.33
N LYS A 247 15.57 -16.30 -0.46
CA LYS A 247 16.66 -17.17 0.01
C LYS A 247 17.71 -16.40 0.83
N SER A 248 17.74 -15.06 0.75
CA SER A 248 18.74 -14.21 1.39
C SER A 248 18.14 -13.40 2.52
N GLU A 249 18.39 -13.81 3.77
CA GLU A 249 17.89 -13.12 4.96
C GLU A 249 18.39 -11.68 5.07
N SER A 250 19.62 -11.40 4.64
CA SER A 250 20.21 -10.06 4.70
C SER A 250 19.49 -9.08 3.77
N LEU A 251 19.10 -9.52 2.57
CA LEU A 251 18.31 -8.71 1.63
C LEU A 251 16.85 -8.60 2.06
N MET A 252 16.28 -9.69 2.56
CA MET A 252 14.93 -9.67 3.11
C MET A 252 14.80 -8.70 4.26
N SER A 253 15.74 -8.68 5.22
CA SER A 253 15.73 -7.72 6.33
C SER A 253 15.69 -6.26 5.84
N LYS A 254 16.47 -5.93 4.80
CA LYS A 254 16.42 -4.60 4.16
C LYS A 254 15.06 -4.34 3.50
N ALA A 255 14.49 -5.32 2.80
CA ALA A 255 13.15 -5.22 2.22
C ALA A 255 12.07 -5.00 3.30
N LYS A 256 12.17 -5.65 4.47
CA LYS A 256 11.28 -5.41 5.62
C LYS A 256 11.40 -3.98 6.14
N GLY A 257 12.63 -3.44 6.17
CA GLY A 257 12.89 -2.05 6.55
C GLY A 257 12.20 -1.05 5.62
N PHE A 258 12.35 -1.23 4.29
CA PHE A 258 11.63 -0.43 3.31
C PHE A 258 10.12 -0.63 3.42
N PHE A 259 9.63 -1.87 3.50
CA PHE A 259 8.22 -2.15 3.70
C PHE A 259 7.67 -1.42 4.94
N SER A 260 8.38 -1.48 6.07
CA SER A 260 7.97 -0.81 7.31
C SER A 260 8.03 0.72 7.22
N HIS A 261 8.95 1.27 6.43
CA HIS A 261 9.00 2.71 6.15
C HIS A 261 7.75 3.15 5.38
N PHE A 262 7.34 2.38 4.37
CA PHE A 262 6.13 2.67 3.60
C PHE A 262 4.85 2.38 4.41
N ALA A 263 4.82 1.28 5.16
CA ALA A 263 3.66 0.83 5.94
C ALA A 263 3.42 1.63 7.25
N PHE A 264 4.49 2.06 7.94
CA PHE A 264 4.42 2.63 9.29
C PHE A 264 5.21 3.94 9.46
N GLY A 265 5.84 4.46 8.39
CA GLY A 265 6.59 5.72 8.44
C GLY A 265 7.91 5.66 9.22
N LEU A 266 8.46 4.47 9.47
CA LEU A 266 9.71 4.29 10.23
C LEU A 266 10.94 4.71 9.43
N ASP A 267 12.07 4.96 10.09
CA ASP A 267 13.29 5.33 9.37
C ASP A 267 13.75 4.20 8.44
N ARG A 268 14.05 4.56 7.19
CA ARG A 268 14.64 3.65 6.22
C ARG A 268 16.15 3.68 6.45
N GLY A 269 16.79 2.53 6.61
CA GLY A 269 18.24 2.47 6.79
C GLY A 269 19.00 3.26 5.71
N LYS A 270 20.17 3.80 6.05
CA LYS A 270 21.00 4.64 5.16
C LYS A 270 21.76 3.88 4.06
N ALA A 271 21.46 2.60 3.88
CA ALA A 271 22.17 1.75 2.92
C ALA A 271 21.79 2.15 1.49
N VAL A 272 22.79 2.51 0.69
CA VAL A 272 22.64 2.78 -0.75
C VAL A 272 23.60 1.87 -1.51
N SER A 273 23.10 1.20 -2.54
CA SER A 273 23.86 0.29 -3.40
C SER A 273 23.38 0.46 -4.84
N CYS A 274 24.27 0.96 -5.70
CA CYS A 274 23.96 1.31 -7.09
C CYS A 274 24.72 0.44 -8.11
N GLU A 275 25.58 -0.48 -7.64
CA GLU A 275 26.43 -1.32 -8.47
C GLU A 275 25.64 -2.45 -9.15
N SER A 276 25.83 -2.66 -10.44
CA SER A 276 25.11 -3.72 -11.20
C SER A 276 25.48 -5.15 -10.80
N ASN A 277 26.64 -5.35 -10.18
CA ASN A 277 27.10 -6.66 -9.70
C ASN A 277 26.63 -6.97 -8.27
N LYS A 278 26.03 -5.99 -7.58
CA LYS A 278 25.49 -6.13 -6.24
C LYS A 278 23.98 -5.93 -6.27
N PRO A 279 23.24 -6.36 -5.23
CA PRO A 279 21.82 -6.07 -5.13
C PRO A 279 21.63 -4.55 -5.02
N LEU A 280 20.72 -4.03 -5.84
CA LEU A 280 20.38 -2.61 -5.85
C LEU A 280 19.56 -2.25 -4.62
N ILE A 281 19.93 -1.16 -3.95
CA ILE A 281 19.20 -0.59 -2.81
C ILE A 281 19.29 0.92 -2.96
N ILE A 282 18.21 1.53 -3.45
CA ILE A 282 18.21 2.94 -3.85
C ILE A 282 16.97 3.59 -3.27
N PRO A 283 17.12 4.34 -2.17
CA PRO A 283 16.07 5.21 -1.67
C PRO A 283 15.64 6.25 -2.71
N ALA A 284 14.36 6.63 -2.69
CA ALA A 284 13.88 7.74 -3.50
C ALA A 284 14.71 9.02 -3.24
N GLY A 285 15.23 9.62 -4.32
CA GLY A 285 16.04 10.84 -4.29
C GLY A 285 17.54 10.65 -4.05
N SER A 286 18.05 9.42 -3.94
CA SER A 286 19.50 9.16 -3.81
C SER A 286 20.22 8.91 -5.13
N ASP A 287 19.49 8.78 -6.24
CA ASP A 287 20.03 8.53 -7.58
C ASP A 287 19.89 9.78 -8.46
N SER A 288 20.59 9.83 -9.60
CA SER A 288 20.45 10.90 -10.60
C SER A 288 20.69 10.40 -12.01
N PHE A 289 20.14 11.07 -13.02
CA PHE A 289 20.36 10.67 -14.42
C PHE A 289 21.85 10.71 -14.81
N ASN A 290 22.63 11.61 -14.22
CA ASN A 290 24.07 11.65 -14.40
C ASN A 290 24.78 10.40 -13.82
N GLN A 291 24.36 9.92 -12.65
CA GLN A 291 24.92 8.73 -12.01
C GLN A 291 24.47 7.41 -12.67
N ILE A 292 23.30 7.39 -13.31
CA ILE A 292 22.80 6.26 -14.09
C ILE A 292 23.51 6.21 -15.45
N GLY A 293 23.71 7.39 -16.03
CA GLY A 293 24.27 7.62 -17.35
C GLY A 293 23.34 7.18 -18.48
N SER A 294 23.88 7.13 -19.68
CA SER A 294 23.14 6.68 -20.87
C SER A 294 22.79 5.19 -20.79
N PRO A 295 21.72 4.76 -21.49
CA PRO A 295 21.45 3.34 -21.71
C PRO A 295 22.70 2.63 -22.24
N PRO A 296 23.00 1.39 -21.81
CA PRO A 296 24.09 0.62 -22.39
C PRO A 296 23.96 0.59 -23.92
N LEU A 297 25.00 1.03 -24.61
CA LEU A 297 25.02 1.15 -26.07
C LEU A 297 24.94 -0.24 -26.69
N VAL A 298 23.78 -0.57 -27.25
CA VAL A 298 23.62 -1.61 -28.28
C VAL A 298 23.52 -0.91 -29.63
N ASP A 299 24.64 -0.34 -30.10
CA ASP A 299 24.77 0.31 -31.42
C ASP A 299 23.51 1.11 -31.83
N VAL A 300 23.08 1.98 -30.91
CA VAL A 300 21.87 2.78 -31.08
C VAL A 300 22.31 4.20 -31.40
N ASP A 301 22.12 4.62 -32.65
CA ASP A 301 22.17 6.03 -33.01
C ASP A 301 21.07 6.77 -32.23
N ILE A 302 21.45 7.41 -31.13
CA ILE A 302 20.58 8.23 -30.27
C ILE A 302 19.91 9.34 -31.11
N SER A 303 20.56 9.78 -32.19
CA SER A 303 20.06 10.70 -33.21
C SER A 303 18.97 10.11 -34.12
N SER A 304 18.94 8.78 -34.33
CA SER A 304 17.93 8.10 -35.17
C SER A 304 16.61 7.86 -34.43
N LEU A 305 16.66 7.83 -33.10
CA LEU A 305 15.49 7.61 -32.26
C LEU A 305 14.83 8.95 -31.96
N HIS A 306 13.83 9.32 -32.75
CA HIS A 306 12.87 10.40 -32.47
C HIS A 306 12.02 10.11 -31.20
N ALA A 307 12.64 9.76 -30.07
CA ALA A 307 11.97 9.58 -28.79
C ALA A 307 11.76 10.97 -28.18
N LYS A 308 10.50 11.41 -28.13
CA LYS A 308 10.10 12.69 -27.51
C LYS A 308 10.24 12.66 -25.98
N ASN A 309 10.31 11.46 -25.37
CA ASN A 309 10.36 11.26 -23.93
C ASN A 309 11.54 10.32 -23.55
N PRO A 310 12.37 10.66 -22.54
CA PRO A 310 13.42 9.79 -22.02
C PRO A 310 12.95 8.35 -21.74
N LYS A 311 11.73 8.16 -21.24
CA LYS A 311 11.16 6.84 -20.97
C LYS A 311 11.07 5.96 -22.22
N ASP A 312 10.70 6.53 -23.36
CA ASP A 312 10.57 5.79 -24.62
C ASP A 312 11.92 5.36 -25.19
N LEU A 313 12.97 6.15 -24.95
CA LEU A 313 14.34 5.77 -25.32
C LEU A 313 14.76 4.51 -24.56
N TRP A 314 14.58 4.51 -23.24
CA TRP A 314 14.90 3.35 -22.40
C TRP A 314 14.04 2.13 -22.73
N ARG A 315 12.75 2.33 -23.06
CA ARG A 315 11.87 1.26 -23.56
C ARG A 315 12.48 0.56 -24.77
N LYS A 316 12.82 1.33 -25.82
CA LYS A 316 13.34 0.78 -27.08
C LYS A 316 14.67 0.04 -26.90
N VAL A 317 15.58 0.56 -26.07
CA VAL A 317 16.84 -0.11 -25.77
C VAL A 317 16.59 -1.42 -25.02
N TYR A 318 15.69 -1.41 -24.04
CA TYR A 318 15.35 -2.60 -23.28
C TYR A 318 14.71 -3.69 -24.15
N GLU A 319 13.74 -3.32 -24.99
CA GLU A 319 13.02 -4.25 -25.88
C GLU A 319 13.92 -4.86 -26.96
N ARG A 320 15.00 -4.17 -27.36
CA ARG A 320 16.00 -4.73 -28.28
C ARG A 320 16.82 -5.84 -27.63
N VAL A 321 17.21 -5.66 -26.37
CA VAL A 321 17.98 -6.67 -25.60
C VAL A 321 17.06 -7.80 -25.12
N PHE A 322 15.83 -7.44 -24.74
CA PHE A 322 14.82 -8.35 -24.20
C PHE A 322 13.52 -8.17 -25.00
N PRO A 323 13.38 -8.85 -26.15
CA PRO A 323 12.15 -8.84 -26.92
C PRO A 323 10.98 -9.24 -26.03
N GLN A 324 9.90 -8.47 -26.06
CA GLN A 324 8.72 -8.78 -25.26
C GLN A 324 8.16 -10.12 -25.74
N GLU A 325 8.13 -11.11 -24.84
CA GLU A 325 7.30 -12.28 -25.08
C GLU A 325 5.85 -11.79 -25.07
N SER A 326 5.14 -12.05 -26.18
CA SER A 326 3.68 -11.89 -26.20
C SER A 326 3.16 -12.60 -24.96
N THR A 327 2.46 -11.86 -24.11
CA THR A 327 1.96 -12.38 -22.84
C THR A 327 0.81 -13.35 -23.13
N SER A 328 1.15 -14.52 -23.70
CA SER A 328 0.33 -15.73 -23.79
C SER A 328 0.29 -16.45 -22.45
N GLU A 329 0.62 -15.76 -21.35
CA GLU A 329 0.09 -16.14 -20.04
C GLU A 329 -1.38 -15.66 -19.97
N GLN A 330 -2.23 -16.11 -20.90
CA GLN A 330 -3.58 -16.56 -20.52
C GLN A 330 -3.37 -17.73 -19.56
N ARG A 331 -2.89 -17.46 -18.35
CA ARG A 331 -3.15 -18.38 -17.25
C ARG A 331 -4.65 -18.33 -17.14
N GLU A 332 -5.31 -19.41 -17.53
CA GLU A 332 -6.73 -19.62 -17.27
C GLU A 332 -7.01 -19.04 -15.89
N LEU A 333 -7.83 -17.99 -15.85
CA LEU A 333 -8.33 -17.46 -14.60
C LEU A 333 -9.02 -18.66 -13.94
N LYS A 334 -8.32 -19.32 -13.02
CA LYS A 334 -8.85 -20.46 -12.31
C LYS A 334 -10.11 -19.97 -11.63
N ASP A 335 -11.22 -20.60 -11.97
CA ASP A 335 -12.51 -20.24 -11.41
C ASP A 335 -12.38 -20.32 -9.88
N PRO A 336 -12.50 -19.20 -9.14
CA PRO A 336 -12.35 -19.19 -7.70
C PRO A 336 -13.36 -20.11 -7.02
N ALA A 337 -14.52 -20.36 -7.66
CA ALA A 337 -15.53 -21.27 -7.16
C ALA A 337 -15.13 -22.75 -7.21
N LYS A 338 -14.13 -23.09 -8.02
CA LYS A 338 -13.62 -24.46 -8.16
C LYS A 338 -12.32 -24.69 -7.40
N ASP A 339 -11.79 -23.67 -6.76
CA ASP A 339 -10.55 -23.77 -6.01
C ASP A 339 -10.83 -24.30 -4.59
N PRO A 340 -10.26 -25.47 -4.20
CA PRO A 340 -10.46 -26.06 -2.88
C PRO A 340 -10.11 -25.13 -1.71
N GLN A 341 -9.25 -24.14 -1.94
CA GLN A 341 -8.86 -23.16 -0.93
C GLN A 341 -10.05 -22.30 -0.46
N TYR A 342 -11.06 -22.10 -1.31
CA TYR A 342 -12.21 -21.22 -1.05
C TYR A 342 -13.51 -22.01 -0.87
N CYS A 343 -13.43 -23.34 -0.74
CA CYS A 343 -14.59 -24.16 -0.45
C CYS A 343 -15.18 -23.81 0.92
N GLU A 344 -16.46 -23.43 0.91
CA GLU A 344 -17.24 -23.14 2.10
C GLU A 344 -18.50 -24.01 2.04
N PRO A 345 -18.53 -25.16 2.75
CA PRO A 345 -19.56 -26.19 2.54
C PRO A 345 -21.00 -25.68 2.63
N GLN A 346 -21.25 -24.71 3.50
CA GLN A 346 -22.58 -24.11 3.68
C GLN A 346 -22.95 -23.18 2.51
N ILE A 347 -22.01 -22.35 2.04
CA ILE A 347 -22.22 -21.46 0.90
C ILE A 347 -22.33 -22.26 -0.40
N ASP A 348 -21.47 -23.28 -0.57
CA ASP A 348 -21.46 -24.16 -1.73
C ASP A 348 -22.76 -24.97 -1.83
N ALA A 349 -23.30 -25.46 -0.71
CA ALA A 349 -24.59 -26.13 -0.67
C ALA A 349 -25.74 -25.18 -1.05
N MET A 350 -25.76 -23.95 -0.52
CA MET A 350 -26.78 -22.96 -0.88
C MET A 350 -26.71 -22.57 -2.36
N ARG A 351 -25.50 -22.42 -2.91
CA ARG A 351 -25.30 -22.12 -4.33
C ARG A 351 -25.78 -23.28 -5.21
N ALA A 352 -25.41 -24.51 -4.88
CA ALA A 352 -25.85 -25.69 -5.62
C ALA A 352 -27.38 -25.83 -5.62
N GLN A 353 -28.04 -25.51 -4.49
CA GLN A 353 -29.50 -25.47 -4.42
C GLN A 353 -30.08 -24.40 -5.35
N LYS A 354 -29.51 -23.19 -5.36
CA LYS A 354 -29.96 -22.10 -6.25
C LYS A 354 -29.73 -22.38 -7.73
N ASP A 355 -28.62 -23.02 -8.07
CA ASP A 355 -28.33 -23.44 -9.44
C ASP A 355 -29.33 -24.52 -9.91
N GLN A 356 -29.72 -25.46 -9.03
CA GLN A 356 -30.79 -26.43 -9.32
C GLN A 356 -32.15 -25.76 -9.52
N GLU A 357 -32.53 -24.82 -8.64
CA GLU A 357 -33.77 -24.03 -8.78
C GLU A 357 -33.80 -23.26 -10.11
N LEU A 358 -32.67 -22.65 -10.49
CA LEU A 358 -32.54 -21.90 -11.73
C LEU A 358 -32.66 -22.80 -12.96
N GLU A 359 -32.03 -23.98 -12.97
CA GLU A 359 -32.14 -24.94 -14.06
C GLU A 359 -33.56 -25.50 -14.19
N GLN A 360 -34.23 -25.74 -13.06
CA GLN A 360 -35.64 -26.13 -13.06
C GLN A 360 -36.52 -25.02 -13.63
N TYR A 361 -36.26 -23.76 -13.26
CA TYR A 361 -36.95 -22.60 -13.81
C TYR A 361 -36.73 -22.48 -15.33
N LYS A 362 -35.49 -22.57 -15.82
CA LYS A 362 -35.18 -22.54 -17.26
C LYS A 362 -35.90 -23.64 -18.03
N ARG A 363 -35.93 -24.87 -17.49
CA ARG A 363 -36.66 -25.99 -18.10
C ARG A 363 -38.17 -25.73 -18.15
N ASN A 364 -38.74 -25.17 -17.09
CA ASN A 364 -40.16 -24.86 -17.04
C ASN A 364 -40.53 -23.70 -17.98
N ALA A 365 -39.69 -22.67 -18.05
CA ALA A 365 -39.85 -21.56 -19.00
C ALA A 365 -39.71 -22.04 -20.46
N ALA A 366 -38.75 -22.93 -20.76
CA ALA A 366 -38.60 -23.51 -22.09
C ALA A 366 -39.79 -24.39 -22.50
N LYS A 367 -40.42 -25.10 -21.55
CA LYS A 367 -41.67 -25.84 -21.77
C LYS A 367 -42.85 -24.90 -22.01
N SER A 368 -42.95 -23.82 -21.23
CA SER A 368 -43.98 -22.78 -21.38
C SER A 368 -43.89 -22.08 -22.74
N TRP A 369 -42.66 -21.79 -23.22
CA TRP A 369 -42.44 -21.20 -24.55
C TRP A 369 -42.76 -22.16 -25.71
N LYS A 370 -42.48 -23.46 -25.53
CA LYS A 370 -42.87 -24.49 -26.52
C LYS A 370 -44.38 -24.70 -26.58
N GLY A 371 -45.11 -24.49 -25.47
CA GLY A 371 -46.58 -24.50 -25.46
C GLY A 371 -47.20 -23.36 -26.28
N LEU A 372 -46.59 -22.16 -26.26
CA LEU A 372 -47.09 -21.00 -27.03
C LEU A 372 -46.87 -21.10 -28.56
N LYS A 373 -46.03 -22.02 -29.05
CA LYS A 373 -45.77 -22.21 -30.48
C LYS A 373 -46.63 -23.30 -31.14
N LEU A 374 -47.49 -23.96 -30.39
CA LEU A 374 -48.38 -25.03 -30.87
C LEU A 374 -49.87 -24.64 -30.96
N GLU A 375 -50.20 -23.36 -30.73
CA GLU A 375 -51.56 -22.81 -30.88
C GLU A 375 -51.72 -21.87 -32.10
N THR A 376 -51.04 -22.18 -33.20
CA THR A 376 -51.34 -21.66 -34.55
C THR A 376 -51.41 -22.83 -35.50
#